data_AF-A0A7S3YRD1-F1
#
_entry.id   AF-A0A7S3YRD1-F1
#
_cell.length_a   1.000
_cell.length_b   1.000
_cell.length_c   1.000
_cell.angle_alpha   90.00
_cell.angle_beta   90.00
_cell.angle_gamma   90.00
#
_symmetry.space_group_name_H-M   'P 1'
#
loop_
_entity.id
_entity.type
_entity.pdbx_description
1 polymer ?
#
loop_
_entity_poly.entity_id
_entity_poly.type
_entity_poly.pdbx_seq_one_letter_code
_entity_poly.pdbx_strand_id
1 'polypeptide(L)'
;MADIDSAELKDKLFRILKDVDLNTFTKKAARYKLEETLELERNALKTRKREINEYLEEYLASLDDKEGDAEEEEEEEEEEPPAKKSKKRKKPAQTTDEEKKKQPTHSCITRSGATVPKKLKDRQADVMSRSEFLNGAESLEIDLWGNKLKGLPRSFTSGNLGWYLCGKIEVPINGRTVWAQAGLNVTIPGSKEWDNDMDDE
;
A
#
# COMPACT_ATOMS: atom_id res chain seq x y z
N MET A 1 -11.36 21.84 19.39
CA MET A 1 -11.75 20.47 19.00
C MET A 1 -13.16 20.58 18.47
N ALA A 2 -13.43 20.16 17.24
CA ALA A 2 -14.81 20.14 16.75
C ALA A 2 -15.55 19.04 17.52
N ASP A 3 -16.34 19.43 18.52
CA ASP A 3 -17.26 18.55 19.26
C ASP A 3 -18.46 18.26 18.36
N ILE A 4 -18.21 17.50 17.29
CA ILE A 4 -19.27 16.97 16.43
C ILE A 4 -19.81 15.73 17.11
N ASP A 5 -21.13 15.64 17.22
CA ASP A 5 -21.78 14.48 17.81
C ASP A 5 -21.67 13.26 16.87
N SER A 6 -21.48 12.08 17.45
CA SER A 6 -21.31 10.82 16.69
C SER A 6 -22.54 10.49 15.83
N ALA A 7 -23.75 10.87 16.25
CA ALA A 7 -24.97 10.66 15.46
C ALA A 7 -25.03 11.59 14.25
N GLU A 8 -24.63 12.86 14.41
CA GLU A 8 -24.57 13.83 13.31
C GLU A 8 -23.50 13.43 12.27
N LEU A 9 -22.39 12.87 12.74
CA LEU A 9 -21.33 12.34 11.89
C LEU A 9 -21.83 11.17 11.01
N LYS A 10 -22.62 10.26 11.59
CA LYS A 10 -23.19 9.09 10.90
C LYS A 10 -24.22 9.51 9.86
N ASP A 11 -25.15 10.40 10.19
CA ASP A 11 -26.21 10.84 9.28
C ASP A 11 -25.64 11.54 8.04
N LYS A 12 -24.68 12.46 8.23
CA LYS A 12 -24.01 13.15 7.12
C LYS A 12 -23.21 12.20 6.25
N LEU A 13 -22.52 11.23 6.85
CA LEU A 13 -21.79 10.21 6.09
C LEU A 13 -22.74 9.38 5.22
N PHE A 14 -23.89 8.96 5.73
CA PHE A 14 -24.86 8.16 4.99
C PHE A 14 -25.51 8.95 3.85
N ARG A 15 -25.73 10.25 4.06
CA ARG A 15 -26.20 11.15 3.01
C ARG A 15 -25.20 11.26 1.86
N ILE A 16 -23.90 11.39 2.15
CA ILE A 16 -22.83 11.41 1.14
C ILE A 16 -22.76 10.08 0.40
N LEU A 17 -22.90 8.96 1.10
CA LEU A 17 -22.82 7.62 0.50
C LEU A 17 -24.02 7.30 -0.41
N LYS A 18 -25.16 7.96 -0.24
CA LYS A 18 -26.35 7.79 -1.09
C LYS A 18 -26.17 8.37 -2.50
N ASP A 19 -25.41 9.45 -2.63
CA ASP A 19 -25.24 10.18 -3.89
C ASP A 19 -23.97 9.79 -4.66
N VAL A 20 -23.13 8.93 -4.07
CA VAL A 20 -21.80 8.59 -4.61
C VAL A 20 -21.72 7.13 -4.99
N ASP A 21 -21.12 6.87 -6.15
CA ASP A 21 -20.85 5.51 -6.64
C ASP A 21 -19.93 4.74 -5.69
N LEU A 22 -20.49 3.70 -5.06
CA LEU A 22 -19.84 2.85 -4.04
C LEU A 22 -18.68 2.03 -4.61
N ASN A 23 -18.67 1.77 -5.93
CA ASN A 23 -17.64 0.95 -6.57
C ASN A 23 -16.29 1.69 -6.69
N THR A 24 -16.34 3.02 -6.84
CA THR A 24 -15.15 3.88 -6.90
C THR A 24 -14.81 4.55 -5.56
N PHE A 25 -15.69 4.42 -4.56
CA PHE A 25 -15.56 5.14 -3.30
C PHE A 25 -14.69 4.43 -2.26
N THR A 26 -13.55 5.04 -1.93
CA THR A 26 -12.63 4.50 -0.92
C THR A 26 -12.94 5.06 0.47
N LYS A 27 -12.60 4.30 1.54
CA LYS A 27 -12.70 4.75 2.95
C LYS A 27 -11.98 6.09 3.21
N LYS A 28 -10.94 6.39 2.43
CA LYS A 28 -10.19 7.66 2.49
C LYS A 28 -11.00 8.80 1.86
N ALA A 29 -11.63 8.55 0.70
CA ALA A 29 -12.50 9.50 0.03
C ALA A 29 -13.75 9.83 0.86
N ALA A 30 -14.34 8.82 1.53
CA ALA A 30 -15.47 9.01 2.45
C ALA A 30 -15.17 10.01 3.56
N ARG A 31 -14.03 9.85 4.22
CA ARG A 31 -13.59 10.79 5.25
C ARG A 31 -13.30 12.18 4.70
N TYR A 32 -12.70 12.29 3.52
CA TYR A 32 -12.39 13.61 2.93
C TYR A 32 -13.63 14.37 2.48
N LYS A 33 -14.59 13.71 1.83
CA LYS A 33 -15.88 14.33 1.51
C LYS A 33 -16.65 14.72 2.76
N LEU A 34 -16.55 13.93 3.83
CA LEU A 34 -17.15 14.26 5.12
C LEU A 34 -16.49 15.47 5.78
N GLU A 35 -15.16 15.57 5.73
CA GLU A 35 -14.41 16.76 6.20
C GLU A 35 -14.79 18.02 5.39
N GLU A 36 -14.93 17.89 4.08
CA GLU A 36 -15.37 18.97 3.16
C GLU A 36 -16.80 19.44 3.45
N THR A 37 -17.73 18.50 3.65
CA THR A 37 -19.14 18.79 3.97
C THR A 37 -19.29 19.47 5.34
N LEU A 38 -18.34 19.25 6.24
CA LEU A 38 -18.31 19.83 7.59
C LEU A 38 -17.44 21.08 7.67
N GLU A 39 -16.89 21.55 6.54
CA GLU A 39 -15.96 22.70 6.46
C GLU A 39 -14.78 22.56 7.45
N LEU A 40 -14.31 21.34 7.66
CA LEU A 40 -13.17 21.04 8.53
C LEU A 40 -11.87 21.03 7.73
N GLU A 41 -10.76 21.34 8.41
CA GLU A 41 -9.44 21.19 7.82
C GLU A 41 -9.17 19.75 7.37
N ARG A 42 -8.39 19.62 6.30
CA ARG A 42 -8.00 18.33 5.74
C ARG A 42 -7.30 17.48 6.81
N ASN A 43 -7.80 16.27 7.04
CA ASN A 43 -7.40 15.33 8.10
C ASN A 43 -7.88 15.67 9.52
N ALA A 44 -8.77 16.65 9.73
CA ALA A 44 -9.34 16.93 11.05
C ALA A 44 -10.07 15.71 11.66
N LEU A 45 -10.69 14.85 10.83
CA LEU A 45 -11.39 13.64 11.27
C LEU A 45 -10.47 12.40 11.29
N LYS A 46 -9.14 12.57 11.13
CA LYS A 46 -8.18 11.46 11.18
C LYS A 46 -8.18 10.72 12.51
N THR A 47 -8.40 11.43 13.62
CA THR A 47 -8.50 10.85 14.97
C THR A 47 -9.72 9.95 15.13
N ARG A 48 -10.83 10.27 14.46
CA ARG A 48 -12.08 9.50 14.46
C ARG A 48 -12.23 8.55 13.26
N LYS A 49 -11.13 8.27 12.54
CA LYS A 49 -11.12 7.37 11.36
C LYS A 49 -11.75 5.99 11.65
N ARG A 50 -11.55 5.45 12.85
CA ARG A 50 -12.07 4.11 13.20
C ARG A 50 -13.59 4.08 13.23
N GLU A 51 -14.19 5.11 13.81
CA GLU A 51 -15.65 5.29 13.92
C GLU A 51 -16.29 5.50 12.54
N ILE A 52 -15.68 6.34 11.70
CA ILE A 52 -16.15 6.57 10.32
C ILE A 52 -16.09 5.28 9.48
N ASN A 53 -15.04 4.48 9.65
CA ASN A 53 -14.93 3.20 8.95
C ASN A 53 -16.01 2.20 9.38
N GLU A 54 -16.37 2.20 10.67
CA GLU A 54 -17.40 1.32 11.23
C GLU A 54 -18.77 1.65 10.65
N TYR A 55 -19.12 2.94 10.58
CA TYR A 55 -20.37 3.38 9.93
C TYR A 55 -20.40 3.06 8.43
N LEU A 56 -19.28 3.18 7.74
CA LEU A 56 -19.20 2.85 6.31
C LEU A 56 -19.37 1.34 6.07
N GLU A 57 -18.80 0.49 6.93
CA GLU A 57 -19.00 -0.96 6.89
C GLU A 57 -20.45 -1.35 7.23
N GLU A 58 -21.06 -0.68 8.21
CA GLU A 58 -22.49 -0.84 8.54
C GLU A 58 -23.41 -0.47 7.36
N TYR A 59 -23.10 0.61 6.65
CA TYR A 59 -23.87 1.07 5.49
C TYR A 59 -23.79 0.07 4.32
N LEU A 60 -22.59 -0.44 4.02
CA LEU A 60 -22.38 -1.44 2.97
C LEU A 60 -23.11 -2.75 3.30
N ALA A 61 -23.01 -3.22 4.54
CA ALA A 61 -23.73 -4.42 4.97
C ALA A 61 -25.27 -4.25 4.86
N SER A 62 -25.79 -3.05 5.15
CA SER A 62 -27.22 -2.76 5.02
C SER A 62 -27.70 -2.64 3.56
N LEU A 63 -26.81 -2.46 2.59
CA LEU A 63 -27.15 -2.46 1.17
C LEU A 63 -27.19 -3.89 0.62
N ASP A 64 -26.21 -4.72 0.97
CA ASP A 64 -26.15 -6.14 0.56
C ASP A 64 -27.38 -6.93 1.05
N ASP A 65 -27.91 -6.62 2.25
CA ASP A 65 -29.12 -7.26 2.78
C ASP A 65 -30.43 -6.80 2.09
N LYS A 66 -30.40 -5.74 1.27
CA LYS A 66 -31.59 -5.19 0.57
C LYS A 66 -31.67 -5.52 -0.92
N GLU A 67 -30.60 -6.07 -1.51
CA GLU A 67 -30.54 -6.48 -2.93
C GLU A 67 -30.44 -8.00 -3.10
N GLY A 68 -31.11 -8.76 -2.23
CA GLY A 68 -31.26 -10.22 -2.38
C GLY A 68 -32.55 -10.61 -3.09
N ASP A 69 -32.65 -10.39 -4.40
CA ASP A 69 -33.48 -11.21 -5.31
C ASP A 69 -33.04 -11.07 -6.78
N ALA A 70 -32.92 -12.22 -7.48
CA ALA A 70 -32.63 -12.46 -8.91
C ALA A 70 -31.16 -12.45 -9.42
N GLU A 71 -30.55 -13.67 -9.43
CA GLU A 71 -29.99 -14.45 -10.57
C GLU A 71 -29.23 -13.70 -11.71
N GLU A 72 -28.17 -14.18 -12.36
CA GLU A 72 -27.54 -15.50 -12.52
C GLU A 72 -26.15 -15.34 -13.19
N GLU A 73 -25.46 -16.46 -13.35
CA GLU A 73 -24.10 -16.71 -13.81
C GLU A 73 -23.73 -16.19 -15.22
N GLU A 74 -22.48 -15.71 -15.39
CA GLU A 74 -21.71 -15.95 -16.61
C GLU A 74 -20.27 -16.35 -16.23
N GLU A 75 -19.89 -17.57 -16.61
CA GLU A 75 -18.53 -18.10 -16.60
C GLU A 75 -17.70 -17.43 -17.70
N GLU A 76 -16.49 -16.96 -17.37
CA GLU A 76 -15.38 -16.94 -18.33
C GLU A 76 -14.08 -17.36 -17.64
N GLU A 77 -13.39 -18.27 -18.32
CA GLU A 77 -12.26 -19.08 -17.91
C GLU A 77 -10.92 -18.32 -18.06
N GLU A 78 -9.91 -18.80 -17.33
CA GLU A 78 -8.45 -18.62 -17.50
C GLU A 78 -7.62 -17.60 -16.67
N GLU A 79 -6.61 -18.23 -16.06
CA GLU A 79 -5.32 -17.78 -15.49
C GLU A 79 -5.27 -17.20 -14.06
N GLU A 80 -4.99 -18.11 -13.12
CA GLU A 80 -4.54 -17.83 -11.75
C GLU A 80 -3.28 -16.94 -11.68
N PRO A 81 -3.26 -15.99 -10.73
CA PRO A 81 -2.04 -15.72 -9.97
C PRO A 81 -2.26 -15.90 -8.46
N PRO A 82 -1.18 -16.18 -7.70
CA PRO A 82 -1.23 -17.11 -6.58
C PRO A 82 -1.88 -16.56 -5.31
N ALA A 83 -2.52 -17.49 -4.60
CA ALA A 83 -3.19 -17.36 -3.31
C ALA A 83 -2.46 -16.43 -2.31
N LYS A 84 -3.10 -15.30 -1.99
CA LYS A 84 -2.76 -14.50 -0.81
C LYS A 84 -3.31 -15.17 0.45
N LYS A 85 -2.36 -15.71 1.22
CA LYS A 85 -2.50 -16.36 2.52
C LYS A 85 -3.52 -15.68 3.43
N SER A 86 -4.46 -16.50 3.87
CA SER A 86 -5.48 -16.25 4.89
C SER A 86 -4.90 -15.71 6.19
N LYS A 87 -5.62 -14.71 6.75
CA LYS A 87 -5.39 -14.14 8.08
C LYS A 87 -5.48 -15.24 9.13
N LYS A 88 -4.34 -15.58 9.74
CA LYS A 88 -4.25 -16.49 10.88
C LYS A 88 -4.92 -15.83 12.10
N ARG A 89 -6.04 -16.41 12.55
CA ARG A 89 -6.76 -16.06 13.79
C ARG A 89 -5.77 -16.09 14.97
N LYS A 90 -5.77 -15.02 15.78
CA LYS A 90 -5.10 -14.99 17.09
C LYS A 90 -5.82 -15.95 18.03
N LYS A 91 -5.10 -16.93 18.59
CA LYS A 91 -5.49 -17.65 19.81
C LYS A 91 -4.59 -17.19 20.97
N PRO A 92 -5.10 -17.19 22.21
CA PRO A 92 -4.49 -16.51 23.34
C PRO A 92 -3.23 -17.24 23.84
N ALA A 93 -2.34 -16.45 24.42
CA ALA A 93 -1.05 -16.86 24.94
C ALA A 93 -1.20 -17.81 26.14
N GLN A 94 -0.55 -18.97 26.05
CA GLN A 94 -0.09 -19.72 27.20
C GLN A 94 1.40 -20.04 27.01
N THR A 95 2.13 -19.67 28.04
CA THR A 95 3.56 -19.73 28.25
C THR A 95 4.07 -21.15 28.37
N THR A 96 5.02 -21.54 27.52
CA THR A 96 6.10 -22.44 27.88
C THR A 96 7.40 -21.98 27.20
N ASP A 97 8.41 -21.84 28.04
CA ASP A 97 9.77 -21.40 27.77
C ASP A 97 10.52 -22.53 27.06
N GLU A 98 10.71 -22.43 25.74
CA GLU A 98 11.74 -23.22 25.03
C GLU A 98 12.18 -22.49 23.75
N GLU A 99 13.42 -22.02 23.80
CA GLU A 99 14.06 -21.07 22.91
C GLU A 99 14.43 -21.71 21.55
N LYS A 100 13.47 -21.86 20.63
CA LYS A 100 13.78 -22.08 19.19
C LYS A 100 13.88 -20.73 18.46
N LYS A 101 15.06 -20.11 18.51
CA LYS A 101 15.43 -18.95 17.68
C LYS A 101 15.33 -19.32 16.19
N LYS A 102 14.21 -18.94 15.54
CA LYS A 102 14.09 -18.97 14.08
C LYS A 102 15.14 -18.02 13.50
N GLN A 103 16.07 -18.54 12.70
CA GLN A 103 17.05 -17.71 12.02
C GLN A 103 16.34 -16.71 11.10
N PRO A 104 16.77 -15.44 11.05
CA PRO A 104 16.19 -14.45 10.17
C PRO A 104 16.41 -14.87 8.71
N THR A 105 15.34 -14.95 7.92
CA THR A 105 15.40 -15.39 6.52
C THR A 105 16.08 -14.37 5.60
N HIS A 106 16.29 -13.14 6.09
CA HIS A 106 16.95 -12.06 5.35
C HIS A 106 17.82 -11.24 6.31
N SER A 107 19.09 -11.06 5.95
CA SER A 107 20.01 -10.12 6.61
C SER A 107 20.40 -9.05 5.60
N CYS A 108 20.05 -7.79 5.87
CA CYS A 108 20.52 -6.65 5.08
C CYS A 108 21.57 -5.89 5.89
N ILE A 109 22.77 -5.73 5.33
CA ILE A 109 23.84 -4.93 5.91
C ILE A 109 23.96 -3.68 5.02
N THR A 110 23.75 -2.51 5.60
CA THR A 110 23.88 -1.24 4.88
C THR A 110 25.35 -0.89 4.69
N ARG A 111 25.68 -0.10 3.66
CA ARG A 111 27.05 0.37 3.42
C ARG A 111 27.67 1.08 4.63
N SER A 112 26.85 1.79 5.42
CA SER A 112 27.27 2.49 6.64
C SER A 112 27.20 1.63 7.90
N GLY A 113 26.68 0.41 7.83
CA GLY A 113 26.36 -0.41 9.00
C GLY A 113 25.21 0.12 9.87
N ALA A 114 24.57 1.22 9.46
CA ALA A 114 23.45 1.81 10.18
C ALA A 114 22.21 0.92 10.13
N THR A 115 21.49 0.85 11.24
CA THR A 115 20.17 0.23 11.33
C THR A 115 19.12 1.13 10.70
N VAL A 116 18.05 0.53 10.17
CA VAL A 116 16.91 1.28 9.59
C VAL A 116 16.32 2.26 10.61
N PRO A 117 16.21 3.56 10.29
CA PRO A 117 15.61 4.54 11.19
C PRO A 117 14.16 4.23 11.55
N LYS A 118 13.76 4.56 12.79
CA LYS A 118 12.33 4.56 13.18
C LYS A 118 11.58 5.63 12.39
N LYS A 119 10.32 5.34 12.03
CA LYS A 119 9.45 6.25 11.23
C LYS A 119 10.06 6.68 9.89
N LEU A 120 10.71 5.75 9.19
CA LEU A 120 11.37 6.01 7.90
C LEU A 120 10.48 6.74 6.90
N LYS A 121 9.20 6.34 6.77
CA LYS A 121 8.25 6.96 5.85
C LYS A 121 8.03 8.44 6.14
N ASP A 122 7.79 8.79 7.41
CA ASP A 122 7.54 10.17 7.82
C ASP A 122 8.78 11.05 7.58
N ARG A 123 9.98 10.48 7.79
CA ARG A 123 11.25 11.17 7.55
C ARG A 123 11.55 11.40 6.07
N GLN A 124 11.02 10.55 5.21
CA GLN A 124 11.27 10.60 3.77
C GLN A 124 10.12 11.25 3.01
N ALA A 125 9.02 11.63 3.66
CA ALA A 125 7.80 12.12 3.02
C ALA A 125 7.93 13.51 2.38
N ASP A 126 8.95 14.29 2.76
CA ASP A 126 9.12 15.69 2.35
C ASP A 126 10.61 16.00 2.04
N VAL A 127 11.31 15.02 1.48
CA VAL A 127 12.77 15.13 1.23
C VAL A 127 13.06 15.73 -0.15
N MET A 128 12.16 15.55 -1.11
CA MET A 128 12.28 16.05 -2.49
C MET A 128 10.93 15.94 -3.21
N SER A 129 10.83 16.52 -4.42
CA SER A 129 9.64 16.38 -5.26
C SER A 129 9.68 15.11 -6.12
N ARG A 130 8.52 14.70 -6.66
CA ARG A 130 8.46 13.55 -7.59
C ARG A 130 9.23 13.82 -8.88
N SER A 131 9.13 15.03 -9.40
CA SER A 131 9.78 15.46 -10.64
C SER A 131 11.30 15.50 -10.46
N GLU A 132 11.77 16.02 -9.34
CA GLU A 132 13.19 16.06 -8.98
C GLU A 132 13.79 14.64 -8.99
N PHE A 133 13.10 13.68 -8.38
CA PHE A 133 13.55 12.29 -8.39
C PHE A 133 13.55 11.68 -9.79
N LEU A 134 12.47 11.82 -10.56
CA LEU A 134 12.38 11.17 -11.86
C LEU A 134 13.39 11.73 -12.87
N ASN A 135 13.70 13.03 -12.78
CA ASN A 135 14.65 13.69 -13.67
C ASN A 135 16.10 13.58 -13.19
N GLY A 136 16.32 13.54 -11.88
CA GLY A 136 17.66 13.59 -11.28
C GLY A 136 18.21 12.24 -10.83
N ALA A 137 17.37 11.21 -10.67
CA ALA A 137 17.84 9.92 -10.17
C ALA A 137 18.64 9.15 -11.22
N GLU A 138 19.79 8.63 -10.81
CA GLU A 138 20.60 7.76 -11.64
C GLU A 138 19.93 6.40 -11.85
N SER A 139 20.28 5.74 -12.95
CA SER A 139 19.90 4.35 -13.17
C SER A 139 20.58 3.43 -12.17
N LEU A 140 19.81 2.54 -11.55
CA LEU A 140 20.35 1.52 -10.66
C LEU A 140 20.91 0.36 -11.48
N GLU A 141 22.16 -0.01 -11.24
CA GLU A 141 22.82 -1.16 -11.86
C GLU A 141 23.22 -2.18 -10.79
N ILE A 142 22.93 -3.46 -11.05
CA ILE A 142 23.25 -4.56 -10.14
C ILE A 142 23.85 -5.71 -10.95
N ASP A 143 24.94 -6.27 -10.42
CA ASP A 143 25.55 -7.48 -10.94
C ASP A 143 25.06 -8.69 -10.13
N LEU A 144 24.42 -9.64 -10.81
CA LEU A 144 23.99 -10.93 -10.24
C LEU A 144 24.70 -12.05 -10.98
N TRP A 145 25.73 -12.64 -10.35
CA TRP A 145 26.54 -13.71 -10.95
C TRP A 145 27.16 -13.34 -12.31
N GLY A 146 27.57 -12.08 -12.50
CA GLY A 146 28.10 -11.54 -13.76
C GLY A 146 27.04 -11.00 -14.72
N ASN A 147 25.75 -11.18 -14.41
CA ASN A 147 24.66 -10.64 -15.20
C ASN A 147 24.35 -9.22 -14.72
N LYS A 148 24.56 -8.22 -15.59
CA LYS A 148 24.24 -6.82 -15.30
C LYS A 148 22.76 -6.55 -15.57
N LEU A 149 22.03 -6.21 -14.52
CA LEU A 149 20.68 -5.70 -14.61
C LEU A 149 20.70 -4.18 -14.41
N LYS A 150 19.92 -3.48 -15.21
CA LYS A 150 19.76 -2.02 -15.14
C LYS A 150 18.30 -1.65 -14.96
N GLY A 151 18.02 -0.73 -14.04
CA GLY A 151 16.70 -0.19 -13.77
C GLY A 151 16.70 1.32 -13.86
N LEU A 152 15.76 1.86 -14.61
CA LEU A 152 15.52 3.29 -14.63
C LEU A 152 14.62 3.70 -13.43
N PRO A 153 14.77 4.94 -12.94
CA PRO A 153 13.83 5.53 -12.00
C PRO A 153 12.41 5.46 -12.57
N ARG A 154 11.44 5.13 -11.73
CA ARG A 154 10.04 5.03 -12.12
C ARG A 154 9.10 5.33 -10.96
N SER A 155 7.86 5.66 -11.31
CA SER A 155 6.73 5.58 -10.41
C SER A 155 6.12 4.17 -10.44
N PHE A 156 5.62 3.72 -9.29
CA PHE A 156 4.85 2.49 -9.15
C PHE A 156 3.36 2.80 -9.02
N THR A 157 2.50 1.85 -9.39
CA THR A 157 1.04 1.96 -9.22
C THR A 157 0.61 2.18 -7.76
N SER A 158 1.46 1.78 -6.80
CA SER A 158 1.24 2.07 -5.38
C SER A 158 1.32 3.57 -5.03
N GLY A 159 1.90 4.38 -5.92
CA GLY A 159 2.20 5.81 -5.75
C GLY A 159 3.61 6.09 -5.24
N ASN A 160 4.36 5.08 -4.79
CA ASN A 160 5.76 5.26 -4.43
C ASN A 160 6.65 5.32 -5.68
N LEU A 161 7.82 5.91 -5.54
CA LEU A 161 8.87 5.97 -6.53
C LEU A 161 10.01 5.01 -6.18
N GLY A 162 10.84 4.70 -7.16
CA GLY A 162 12.05 3.91 -6.99
C GLY A 162 12.53 3.32 -8.32
N TRP A 163 13.07 2.10 -8.29
CA TRP A 163 13.64 1.42 -9.45
C TRP A 163 13.06 0.02 -9.59
N TYR A 164 12.89 -0.42 -10.83
CA TYR A 164 12.55 -1.80 -11.15
C TYR A 164 13.55 -2.37 -12.14
N LEU A 165 14.07 -3.55 -11.81
CA LEU A 165 15.01 -4.31 -12.61
C LEU A 165 14.42 -5.68 -12.84
N CYS A 166 14.40 -6.13 -14.08
CA CYS A 166 13.96 -7.47 -14.44
C CYS A 166 14.84 -8.01 -15.56
N GLY A 167 15.10 -9.31 -15.54
CA GLY A 167 15.82 -9.98 -16.61
C GLY A 167 15.86 -11.49 -16.40
N LYS A 168 16.15 -12.22 -17.48
CA LYS A 168 16.56 -13.62 -17.38
C LYS A 168 18.07 -13.65 -17.19
N ILE A 169 18.53 -14.29 -16.13
CA ILE A 169 19.94 -14.36 -15.75
C ILE A 169 20.42 -15.80 -15.72
N GLU A 170 21.69 -16.00 -15.99
CA GLU A 170 22.35 -17.30 -15.87
C GLU A 170 22.81 -17.52 -14.42
N VAL A 171 22.30 -18.56 -13.78
CA VAL A 171 22.64 -18.90 -12.39
C VAL A 171 23.41 -20.22 -12.35
N PRO A 172 24.63 -20.24 -11.77
CA PRO A 172 25.37 -21.48 -11.56
C PRO A 172 24.81 -22.25 -10.37
N ILE A 173 24.30 -23.45 -10.59
CA ILE A 173 23.80 -24.36 -9.55
C ILE A 173 24.50 -25.71 -9.70
N ASN A 174 25.31 -26.09 -8.71
CA ASN A 174 26.04 -27.38 -8.69
C ASN A 174 26.81 -27.70 -9.99
N GLY A 175 27.44 -26.69 -10.58
CA GLY A 175 28.21 -26.84 -11.83
C GLY A 175 27.38 -26.87 -13.12
N ARG A 176 26.07 -26.60 -13.05
CA ARG A 176 25.18 -26.42 -14.21
C ARG A 176 24.71 -24.98 -14.29
N THR A 177 24.65 -24.41 -15.49
CA THR A 177 24.04 -23.10 -15.72
C THR A 177 22.56 -23.27 -16.02
N VAL A 178 21.71 -22.59 -15.25
CA VAL A 178 20.26 -22.53 -15.51
C VAL A 178 19.83 -21.09 -15.74
N TRP A 179 18.85 -20.90 -16.61
CA TRP A 179 18.20 -19.60 -16.80
C TRP A 179 17.17 -19.39 -15.69
N ALA A 180 17.32 -18.30 -14.95
CA ALA A 180 16.37 -17.88 -13.92
C ALA A 180 15.82 -16.50 -14.25
N GLN A 181 14.57 -16.23 -13.88
CA GLN A 181 14.04 -14.88 -13.92
C GLN A 181 14.39 -14.14 -12.63
N ALA A 182 15.13 -13.04 -12.75
CA ALA A 182 15.43 -12.14 -11.65
C ALA A 182 14.57 -10.88 -11.78
N GLY A 183 13.94 -10.49 -10.66
CA GLY A 183 13.17 -9.27 -10.56
C GLY A 183 13.47 -8.59 -9.22
N LEU A 184 13.91 -7.33 -9.26
CA LEU A 184 14.15 -6.52 -8.07
C LEU A 184 13.31 -5.25 -8.12
N ASN A 185 12.47 -5.10 -7.10
CA ASN A 185 11.78 -3.85 -6.80
C ASN A 185 12.55 -3.12 -5.72
N VAL A 186 13.07 -1.93 -6.04
CA VAL A 186 13.61 -1.00 -5.06
C VAL A 186 12.61 0.15 -4.92
N THR A 187 12.07 0.32 -3.72
CA THR A 187 11.04 1.34 -3.46
C THR A 187 11.54 2.28 -2.39
N ILE A 188 11.28 3.57 -2.56
CA ILE A 188 11.60 4.61 -1.58
C ILE A 188 10.39 4.81 -0.68
N PRO A 189 10.41 4.37 0.58
CA PRO A 189 9.27 4.51 1.47
C PRO A 189 8.96 5.99 1.75
N GLY A 190 7.70 6.40 1.62
CA GLY A 190 7.29 7.80 1.89
C GLY A 190 7.28 8.70 0.65
N SER A 191 7.92 8.30 -0.45
CA SER A 191 7.92 9.03 -1.73
C SER A 191 6.53 9.23 -2.35
N LYS A 192 5.55 8.46 -1.91
CA LYS A 192 4.15 8.71 -2.26
C LYS A 192 3.64 10.07 -1.79
N GLU A 193 4.22 10.67 -0.77
CA GLU A 193 3.74 11.96 -0.25
C GLU A 193 4.53 13.16 -0.81
N TRP A 194 5.50 12.93 -1.69
CA TRP A 194 6.23 13.99 -2.39
C TRP A 194 5.30 14.81 -3.29
N ASP A 195 5.54 16.12 -3.32
CA ASP A 195 4.77 17.05 -4.14
C ASP A 195 5.00 16.78 -5.63
N ASN A 196 3.95 17.03 -6.42
CA ASN A 196 4.03 17.08 -7.87
C ASN A 196 4.23 18.54 -8.28
N ASP A 197 5.32 18.87 -8.95
CA ASP A 197 5.52 20.19 -9.57
C ASP A 197 4.62 20.40 -10.82
N MET A 198 3.41 19.83 -10.86
CA MET A 198 2.48 19.91 -12.00
C MET A 198 1.12 20.50 -11.59
N ASP A 199 1.15 21.61 -10.86
CA ASP A 199 -0.04 22.44 -10.55
C ASP A 199 0.18 23.92 -10.94
N ASP A 200 0.96 24.19 -12.00
CA ASP A 200 1.07 25.52 -12.62
C ASP A 200 1.06 25.40 -14.16
N GLU A 201 -0.12 25.21 -14.76
CA GLU A 201 -0.51 25.78 -16.06
C GLU A 201 -2.03 25.77 -16.28
#